data_AF-A0A8T4QTS3-F1
#
_entry.id   AF-A0A8T4QTS3-F1
#
_cell.length_a   1.000
_cell.length_b   1.000
_cell.length_c   1.000
_cell.angle_alpha   90.00
_cell.angle_beta   90.00
_cell.angle_gamma   90.00
#
_symmetry.space_group_name_H-M   'P 1'
#
loop_
_entity.id
_entity.type
_entity.pdbx_description
1 polymer ?
#
loop_
_entity_poly.entity_id
_entity_poly.type
_entity_poly.pdbx_seq_one_letter_code
_entity_poly.pdbx_strand_id
1 'polypeptide(L)'
;MTFLSALGRFFRRFSIWSITFILSILLSLWIFTSFISLDSIVPGVVDDLYDYSSPESKTQLTEKFTGLCSYFDLQLKMLEQQGQSKETIKQMLLQQAKSEEKQNVEMIFKIQDLCAQFQAKKLSVKQFFTQSVHNAVEGQLPNLEKETGKDTPLEPLIYAFNTSKVLLPITVAILLVLLFLFFLHQPKLYFRHLGKMLLKAGIFLVIPYLLIQGYVYMNPPDTTLVINLVTAGLSGGPLAEDLPEPTNAQGDRGDSTSGLDIGKLLPILIPLVFQRIYPLALFILGGIFIVGGISLMIAFKKEEAASIKEKAKKE
;
A
#
# COMPACT_ATOMS: atom_id res chain seq x y z
N MET A 1 31.46 43.67 -20.36
CA MET A 1 29.99 43.55 -20.46
C MET A 1 29.46 42.13 -20.73
N THR A 2 30.28 41.17 -21.16
CA THR A 2 29.85 39.79 -21.51
C THR A 2 29.70 38.85 -20.31
N PHE A 3 30.44 39.07 -19.21
CA PHE A 3 30.37 38.21 -18.02
C PHE A 3 29.07 38.38 -17.23
N LEU A 4 28.64 39.62 -16.93
CA LEU A 4 27.39 39.91 -16.22
C LEU A 4 26.14 39.38 -16.96
N SER A 5 26.12 39.46 -18.29
CA SER A 5 25.02 38.93 -19.11
C SER A 5 25.05 37.41 -19.25
N ALA A 6 26.23 36.77 -19.21
CA ALA A 6 26.36 35.31 -19.11
C ALA A 6 25.90 34.81 -17.74
N LEU A 7 26.29 35.50 -16.67
CA LEU A 7 25.93 35.18 -15.29
C LEU A 7 24.41 35.29 -15.07
N GLY A 8 23.77 36.36 -15.57
CA GLY A 8 22.31 36.50 -15.51
C GLY A 8 21.55 35.39 -16.26
N ARG A 9 22.05 34.95 -17.43
CA ARG A 9 21.48 33.81 -18.17
C ARG A 9 21.66 32.49 -17.42
N PHE A 10 22.80 32.31 -16.75
CA PHE A 10 23.06 31.14 -15.91
C PHE A 10 22.10 31.08 -14.72
N PHE A 11 22.00 32.14 -13.92
CA PHE A 11 21.09 32.19 -12.76
C PHE A 11 19.64 31.99 -13.15
N ARG A 12 19.21 32.56 -14.29
CA ARG A 12 17.85 32.33 -14.80
C ARG A 12 17.61 30.85 -15.13
N ARG A 13 18.54 30.19 -15.84
CA ARG A 13 18.42 28.77 -16.17
C ARG A 13 18.47 27.88 -14.92
N PHE A 14 19.39 28.19 -14.00
CA PHE A 14 19.53 27.48 -12.75
C PHE A 14 18.28 27.62 -11.87
N SER A 15 17.75 28.83 -11.71
CA SER A 15 16.53 29.08 -10.92
C SER A 15 15.34 28.32 -11.48
N ILE A 16 15.15 28.33 -12.80
CA ILE A 16 14.09 27.55 -13.46
C ILE A 16 14.28 26.07 -13.18
N TRP A 17 15.48 25.54 -13.39
CA TRP A 17 15.80 24.13 -13.16
C TRP A 17 15.54 23.74 -11.70
N SER A 18 16.05 24.50 -10.73
CA SER A 18 15.89 24.24 -9.30
C SER A 18 14.42 24.28 -8.87
N ILE A 19 13.64 25.27 -9.35
CA ILE A 19 12.20 25.34 -9.03
C ILE A 19 11.47 24.12 -9.60
N THR A 20 11.74 23.73 -10.84
CA THR A 20 11.13 22.52 -11.42
C THR A 20 11.55 21.23 -10.72
N PHE A 21 12.80 21.16 -10.24
CA PHE A 21 13.29 20.01 -9.48
C PHE A 21 12.60 19.91 -8.12
N ILE A 22 12.49 21.03 -7.39
CA ILE A 22 11.76 21.11 -6.11
C ILE A 22 10.28 20.77 -6.32
N LEU A 23 9.64 21.33 -7.35
CA LEU A 23 8.24 21.03 -7.69
C LEU A 23 8.07 19.53 -7.98
N SER A 24 8.99 18.92 -8.73
CA SER A 24 8.95 17.49 -9.02
C SER A 24 9.08 16.66 -7.73
N ILE A 25 9.99 17.01 -6.82
CA ILE A 25 10.14 16.32 -5.53
C ILE A 25 8.89 16.47 -4.68
N LEU A 26 8.33 17.68 -4.57
CA LEU A 26 7.12 17.93 -3.78
C LEU A 26 5.91 17.21 -4.37
N LEU A 27 5.77 17.16 -5.70
CA LEU A 27 4.72 16.39 -6.36
C LEU A 27 4.90 14.88 -6.14
N SER A 28 6.14 14.38 -6.22
CA SER A 28 6.45 12.98 -5.90
C SER A 28 6.11 12.64 -4.45
N LEU A 29 6.50 13.48 -3.51
CA LEU A 29 6.16 13.34 -2.09
C LEU A 29 4.65 13.40 -1.87
N TRP A 30 3.96 14.34 -2.51
CA TRP A 30 2.51 14.50 -2.37
C TRP A 30 1.75 13.30 -2.90
N ILE A 31 2.18 12.74 -4.02
CA ILE A 31 1.58 11.52 -4.57
C ILE A 31 1.91 10.33 -3.68
N PHE A 32 3.15 10.19 -3.24
CA PHE A 32 3.51 9.13 -2.31
C PHE A 32 2.63 9.19 -1.04
N THR A 33 2.41 10.39 -0.50
CA THR A 33 1.61 10.56 0.71
C THR A 33 0.11 10.45 0.47
N SER A 34 -0.39 10.81 -0.71
CA SER A 34 -1.80 10.70 -1.06
C SER A 34 -2.24 9.29 -1.43
N PHE A 35 -1.35 8.47 -2.02
CA PHE A 35 -1.67 7.12 -2.49
C PHE A 35 -1.37 6.02 -1.46
N ILE A 36 -0.63 6.33 -0.40
CA ILE A 36 -0.47 5.40 0.72
C ILE A 36 -1.69 5.51 1.63
N SER A 37 -2.67 4.66 1.36
CA SER A 37 -3.63 4.20 2.36
C SER A 37 -3.29 2.76 2.70
N LEU A 38 -3.05 2.46 3.98
CA LEU A 38 -2.74 1.12 4.47
C LEU A 38 -3.78 0.09 3.98
N ASP A 39 -5.06 0.47 3.95
CA ASP A 39 -6.17 -0.36 3.49
C ASP A 39 -6.01 -0.84 2.04
N SER A 40 -5.41 -0.03 1.18
CA SER A 40 -5.19 -0.37 -0.24
C SER A 40 -3.92 -1.19 -0.47
N ILE A 41 -2.98 -1.17 0.48
CA ILE A 41 -1.66 -1.78 0.36
C ILE A 41 -1.66 -3.20 0.90
N VAL A 42 -2.33 -3.41 2.04
CA VAL A 42 -2.34 -4.68 2.77
C VAL A 42 -2.78 -5.86 1.90
N PRO A 43 -3.92 -5.83 1.17
CA PRO A 43 -4.34 -6.97 0.35
C PRO A 43 -3.29 -7.34 -0.69
N GLY A 44 -2.65 -6.31 -1.24
CA GLY A 44 -1.60 -6.44 -2.23
C GLY A 44 -0.34 -7.13 -1.73
N VAL A 45 0.17 -6.65 -0.60
CA VAL A 45 1.38 -7.21 0.01
C VAL A 45 1.11 -8.65 0.47
N VAL A 46 -0.09 -8.94 0.98
CA VAL A 46 -0.48 -10.28 1.41
C VAL A 46 -0.61 -11.24 0.23
N ASP A 47 -1.13 -10.78 -0.91
CA ASP A 47 -1.14 -11.56 -2.14
C ASP A 47 0.28 -11.92 -2.59
N ASP A 48 1.21 -10.97 -2.53
CA ASP A 48 2.62 -11.20 -2.89
C ASP A 48 3.31 -12.16 -1.91
N LEU A 49 2.99 -12.07 -0.61
CA LEU A 49 3.46 -13.03 0.40
C LEU A 49 3.02 -14.46 0.07
N TYR A 50 1.79 -14.63 -0.40
CA TYR A 50 1.33 -15.94 -0.84
C TYR A 50 2.03 -16.36 -2.14
N ASP A 51 2.00 -15.53 -3.18
CA ASP A 51 2.47 -15.90 -4.51
C ASP A 51 3.95 -16.30 -4.53
N TYR A 52 4.80 -15.60 -3.79
CA TYR A 52 6.23 -15.84 -3.78
C TYR A 52 6.71 -16.85 -2.73
N SER A 53 5.79 -17.53 -2.04
CA SER A 53 6.15 -18.60 -1.10
C SER A 53 6.30 -19.96 -1.80
N SER A 54 7.07 -20.86 -1.19
CA SER A 54 7.27 -22.21 -1.72
C SER A 54 5.95 -23.01 -1.81
N PRO A 55 5.85 -23.96 -2.74
CA PRO A 55 4.68 -24.86 -2.83
C PRO A 55 4.40 -25.62 -1.54
N GLU A 56 5.44 -26.01 -0.81
CA GLU A 56 5.33 -26.72 0.47
C GLU A 56 4.66 -25.82 1.52
N SER A 57 5.09 -24.58 1.66
CA SER A 57 4.49 -23.60 2.58
C SER A 57 3.03 -23.30 2.24
N LYS A 58 2.69 -23.19 0.95
CA LYS A 58 1.30 -23.02 0.50
C LYS A 58 0.43 -24.20 0.87
N THR A 59 0.97 -25.42 0.75
CA THR A 59 0.26 -26.65 1.11
C THR A 59 0.01 -26.73 2.60
N GLN A 60 1.05 -26.47 3.43
CA GLN A 60 0.91 -26.45 4.88
C GLN A 60 -0.10 -25.39 5.35
N LEU A 61 -0.05 -24.19 4.77
CA LEU A 61 -1.04 -23.13 5.06
C LEU A 61 -2.47 -23.59 4.73
N THR A 62 -2.64 -24.27 3.58
CA THR A 62 -3.94 -24.82 3.15
C THR A 62 -4.46 -25.88 4.12
N GLU A 63 -3.60 -26.79 4.57
CA GLU A 63 -3.94 -27.82 5.54
C GLU A 63 -4.36 -27.21 6.88
N LYS A 64 -3.60 -26.21 7.37
CA LYS A 64 -3.93 -25.51 8.61
C LYS A 64 -5.25 -24.74 8.51
N PHE A 65 -5.52 -24.06 7.39
CA PHE A 65 -6.81 -23.40 7.19
C PHE A 65 -7.98 -24.37 7.07
N THR A 66 -7.77 -25.50 6.40
CA THR A 66 -8.79 -26.55 6.34
C THR A 66 -9.11 -27.09 7.74
N GLY A 67 -8.07 -27.36 8.54
CA GLY A 67 -8.20 -27.75 9.94
C GLY A 67 -8.94 -26.71 10.79
N LEU A 68 -8.51 -25.45 10.72
CA LEU A 68 -9.13 -24.33 11.43
C LEU A 68 -10.62 -24.18 11.08
N CYS A 69 -10.96 -24.22 9.79
CA CYS A 69 -12.35 -24.09 9.37
C CYS A 69 -13.19 -25.31 9.78
N SER A 70 -12.61 -26.52 9.79
CA SER A 70 -13.31 -27.71 10.27
C SER A 70 -13.63 -27.64 11.77
N TYR A 71 -12.73 -27.05 12.56
CA TYR A 71 -12.96 -26.80 13.98
C TYR A 71 -14.05 -25.76 14.23
N PHE A 72 -14.05 -24.65 13.50
CA PHE A 72 -15.12 -23.66 13.60
C PHE A 72 -16.49 -24.24 13.21
N ASP A 73 -16.55 -25.04 12.15
CA ASP A 73 -17.78 -25.73 11.74
C ASP A 73 -18.26 -26.71 12.81
N LEU A 74 -17.35 -27.48 13.43
CA LEU A 74 -17.67 -28.40 14.52
C LEU A 74 -18.22 -27.65 15.75
N GLN A 75 -17.55 -26.59 16.18
CA GLN A 75 -18.01 -25.79 17.32
C GLN A 75 -19.38 -25.16 17.07
N LEU A 76 -19.61 -24.65 15.86
CA LEU A 76 -20.90 -24.07 15.52
C LEU A 76 -22.00 -25.12 15.54
N LYS A 77 -21.76 -26.32 14.98
CA LYS A 77 -22.71 -27.42 15.01
C LYS A 77 -23.05 -27.87 16.43
N MET A 78 -22.08 -27.88 17.35
CA MET A 78 -22.36 -28.19 18.76
C MET A 78 -23.29 -27.14 19.40
N LEU A 79 -23.11 -25.86 19.06
CA LEU A 79 -23.95 -24.78 19.57
C LEU A 79 -25.35 -24.76 18.91
N GLU A 80 -25.43 -25.09 17.62
CA GLU A 80 -26.71 -25.25 16.91
C GLU A 80 -27.53 -26.42 17.45
N GLN A 81 -26.88 -27.52 17.86
CA GLN A 81 -27.53 -28.65 18.54
C GLN A 81 -28.16 -28.26 19.90
N GLN A 82 -27.71 -27.16 20.52
CA GLN A 82 -28.32 -26.58 21.71
C GLN A 82 -29.52 -25.66 21.39
N GLY A 83 -29.96 -25.62 20.13
CA GLY A 83 -31.13 -24.86 19.69
C GLY A 83 -30.89 -23.36 19.54
N GLN A 84 -29.63 -22.92 19.55
CA GLN A 84 -29.28 -21.51 19.38
C GLN A 84 -28.87 -21.25 17.93
N SER A 85 -29.46 -20.23 17.30
CA SER A 85 -29.03 -19.79 15.97
C SER A 85 -27.69 -19.06 16.05
N LYS A 86 -26.91 -19.10 14.97
CA LYS A 86 -25.64 -18.38 14.84
C LYS A 86 -25.77 -16.89 15.20
N GLU A 87 -26.82 -16.24 14.73
CA GLU A 87 -27.12 -14.83 15.01
C GLU A 87 -27.41 -14.61 16.50
N THR A 88 -28.11 -15.53 17.14
CA THR A 88 -28.37 -15.48 18.59
C THR A 88 -27.06 -15.59 19.38
N ILE A 89 -26.19 -16.54 19.02
CA ILE A 89 -24.88 -16.72 19.66
C ILE A 89 -24.02 -15.48 19.50
N LYS A 90 -23.97 -14.91 18.28
CA LYS A 90 -23.26 -13.66 18.00
C LYS A 90 -23.77 -12.52 18.87
N GLN A 91 -25.09 -12.34 18.97
CA GLN A 91 -25.67 -11.28 19.80
C GLN A 91 -25.40 -11.48 21.29
N MET A 92 -25.46 -12.72 21.79
CA MET A 92 -25.13 -13.02 23.19
C MET A 92 -23.67 -12.70 23.51
N LEU A 93 -22.73 -13.13 22.66
CA LEU A 93 -21.31 -12.85 22.84
C LEU A 93 -21.02 -11.34 22.75
N LEU A 94 -21.66 -10.62 21.83
CA LEU A 94 -21.53 -9.16 21.72
C LEU A 94 -22.16 -8.40 22.89
N GLN A 95 -23.19 -8.95 23.53
CA GLN A 95 -23.81 -8.35 24.72
C GLN A 95 -22.96 -8.58 25.98
N GLN A 96 -22.31 -9.73 26.08
CA GLN A 96 -21.45 -10.08 27.23
C GLN A 96 -20.02 -9.53 27.11
N ALA A 97 -19.53 -9.30 25.90
CA ALA A 97 -18.20 -8.78 25.64
C ALA A 97 -18.05 -7.31 26.08
N LYS A 98 -16.90 -6.99 26.68
CA LYS A 98 -16.48 -5.59 26.92
C LYS A 98 -16.22 -4.89 25.58
N SER A 99 -16.16 -3.56 25.57
CA SER A 99 -15.99 -2.78 24.33
C SER A 99 -14.78 -3.20 23.48
N GLU A 100 -13.69 -3.62 24.11
CA GLU A 100 -12.47 -4.11 23.45
C GLU A 100 -12.62 -5.54 22.91
N GLU A 101 -13.37 -6.40 23.61
CA GLU A 101 -13.61 -7.79 23.21
C GLU A 101 -14.66 -7.91 22.10
N LYS A 102 -15.55 -6.92 21.95
CA LYS A 102 -16.57 -6.89 20.88
C LYS A 102 -15.94 -6.98 19.49
N GLN A 103 -14.80 -6.30 19.28
CA GLN A 103 -14.07 -6.36 18.02
C GLN A 103 -13.51 -7.76 17.75
N ASN A 104 -12.99 -8.44 18.78
CA ASN A 104 -12.50 -9.81 18.66
C ASN A 104 -13.65 -10.78 18.34
N VAL A 105 -14.81 -10.61 18.97
CA VAL A 105 -16.01 -11.39 18.68
C VAL A 105 -16.45 -11.17 17.23
N GLU A 106 -16.52 -9.91 16.75
CA GLU A 106 -16.84 -9.62 15.35
C GLU A 106 -15.84 -10.25 14.37
N MET A 107 -14.54 -10.20 14.68
CA MET A 107 -13.49 -10.80 13.88
C MET A 107 -13.67 -12.32 13.77
N ILE A 108 -13.97 -13.01 14.88
CA ILE A 108 -14.22 -14.46 14.89
C ILE A 108 -15.37 -14.82 13.95
N PHE A 109 -16.50 -14.11 14.02
CA PHE A 109 -17.63 -14.37 13.12
C PHE A 109 -17.34 -14.02 11.66
N LYS A 110 -16.53 -12.98 11.38
CA LYS A 110 -16.05 -12.69 10.03
C LYS A 110 -15.19 -13.83 9.48
N ILE A 111 -14.23 -14.35 10.28
CA ILE A 111 -13.38 -15.49 9.88
C ILE A 111 -14.24 -16.74 9.67
N GLN A 112 -15.26 -16.96 10.49
CA GLN A 112 -16.19 -18.07 10.32
C GLN A 112 -16.97 -17.97 8.99
N ASP A 113 -17.46 -16.78 8.62
CA ASP A 113 -18.10 -16.56 7.32
C ASP A 113 -17.16 -16.81 6.14
N LEU A 114 -15.89 -16.42 6.28
CA LEU A 114 -14.84 -16.75 5.31
C LEU A 114 -14.62 -18.25 5.23
N CYS A 115 -14.62 -18.96 6.36
CA CYS A 115 -14.45 -20.41 6.41
C CYS A 115 -15.59 -21.15 5.69
N ALA A 116 -16.83 -20.71 5.88
CA ALA A 116 -17.97 -21.27 5.15
C ALA A 116 -17.83 -21.07 3.63
N GLN A 117 -17.36 -19.89 3.19
CA GLN A 117 -17.11 -19.62 1.78
C GLN A 117 -15.93 -20.43 1.22
N PHE A 118 -14.88 -20.62 2.01
CA PHE A 118 -13.71 -21.43 1.65
C PHE A 118 -14.08 -22.91 1.50
N GLN A 119 -14.80 -23.49 2.48
CA GLN A 119 -15.29 -24.87 2.42
C GLN A 119 -16.29 -25.07 1.26
N ALA A 120 -17.11 -24.07 0.95
CA ALA A 120 -17.99 -24.08 -0.22
C ALA A 120 -17.25 -23.90 -1.56
N LYS A 121 -15.91 -23.85 -1.56
CA LYS A 121 -15.04 -23.63 -2.73
C LYS A 121 -15.35 -22.33 -3.49
N LYS A 122 -15.95 -21.34 -2.81
CA LYS A 122 -16.21 -20.00 -3.38
C LYS A 122 -14.99 -19.09 -3.27
N LEU A 123 -14.07 -19.38 -2.34
CA LEU A 123 -12.80 -18.68 -2.16
C LEU A 123 -11.64 -19.63 -2.43
N SER A 124 -10.62 -19.15 -3.14
CA SER A 124 -9.32 -19.84 -3.20
C SER A 124 -8.55 -19.68 -1.88
N VAL A 125 -7.54 -20.53 -1.64
CA VAL A 125 -6.66 -20.43 -0.46
C VAL A 125 -6.04 -19.04 -0.36
N LYS A 126 -5.56 -18.51 -1.50
CA LYS A 126 -5.00 -17.17 -1.60
C LYS A 126 -6.02 -16.12 -1.15
N GLN A 127 -7.23 -16.14 -1.70
CA GLN A 127 -8.28 -15.17 -1.33
C GLN A 127 -8.66 -15.27 0.14
N PHE A 128 -8.76 -16.50 0.67
CA PHE A 128 -9.03 -16.73 2.08
C PHE A 128 -7.91 -16.18 2.98
N PHE A 129 -6.65 -16.42 2.62
CA PHE A 129 -5.48 -15.87 3.32
C PHE A 129 -5.51 -14.34 3.33
N THR A 130 -5.65 -13.74 2.15
CA THR A 130 -5.66 -12.28 1.96
C THR A 130 -6.79 -11.62 2.76
N GLN A 131 -8.00 -12.17 2.71
CA GLN A 131 -9.14 -11.63 3.45
C GLN A 131 -9.01 -11.84 4.96
N SER A 132 -8.43 -12.97 5.40
CA SER A 132 -8.20 -13.23 6.83
C SER A 132 -7.19 -12.25 7.42
N VAL A 133 -6.06 -12.02 6.73
CA VAL A 133 -5.06 -11.03 7.18
C VAL A 133 -5.63 -9.62 7.13
N HIS A 134 -6.35 -9.25 6.07
CA HIS A 134 -7.01 -7.95 5.97
C HIS A 134 -7.97 -7.71 7.16
N ASN A 135 -8.85 -8.66 7.46
CA ASN A 135 -9.80 -8.54 8.57
C ASN A 135 -9.11 -8.48 9.93
N ALA A 136 -7.99 -9.20 10.11
CA ALA A 136 -7.20 -9.15 11.33
C ALA A 136 -6.55 -7.76 11.52
N VAL A 137 -5.96 -7.22 10.46
CA VAL A 137 -5.33 -5.89 10.47
C VAL A 137 -6.38 -4.79 10.68
N GLU A 138 -7.51 -4.84 9.98
CA GLU A 138 -8.61 -3.87 10.13
C GLU A 138 -9.20 -3.90 11.55
N GLY A 139 -9.35 -5.10 12.13
CA GLY A 139 -9.85 -5.25 13.50
C GLY A 139 -8.88 -4.80 14.58
N GLN A 140 -7.56 -4.84 14.32
CA GLN A 140 -6.53 -4.40 15.28
C GLN A 140 -6.08 -2.95 15.08
N LEU A 141 -6.33 -2.34 13.92
CA LEU A 141 -5.97 -0.95 13.62
C LEU A 141 -6.38 0.04 14.72
N PRO A 142 -7.62 0.00 15.26
CA PRO A 142 -8.06 0.94 16.29
C PRO A 142 -7.34 0.79 17.63
N ASN A 143 -6.83 -0.42 17.92
CA ASN A 143 -6.09 -0.69 19.15
C ASN A 143 -4.60 -0.40 18.98
N LEU A 144 -4.04 -0.67 17.80
CA LEU A 144 -2.70 -0.22 17.41
C LEU A 144 -2.61 1.31 17.48
N GLU A 145 -3.59 2.05 16.95
CA GLU A 145 -3.62 3.52 17.03
C GLU A 145 -3.67 4.05 18.48
N LYS A 146 -4.35 3.33 19.39
CA LYS A 146 -4.44 3.69 20.81
C LYS A 146 -3.18 3.33 21.61
N GLU A 147 -2.57 2.17 21.35
CA GLU A 147 -1.34 1.73 22.03
C GLU A 147 -0.08 2.44 21.50
N THR A 148 -0.09 2.94 20.26
CA THR A 148 1.01 3.74 19.71
C THR A 148 1.23 5.08 20.43
N GLY A 149 0.37 5.48 21.37
CA GLY A 149 0.40 6.79 22.01
C GLY A 149 1.53 7.07 23.01
N LYS A 150 2.49 6.16 23.26
CA LYS A 150 3.61 6.48 24.19
C LYS A 150 5.03 6.06 23.81
N ASP A 151 5.29 4.93 23.12
CA ASP A 151 6.69 4.44 23.02
C ASP A 151 7.03 3.66 21.73
N THR A 152 6.40 3.96 20.58
CA THR A 152 6.73 3.26 19.32
C THR A 152 7.46 4.15 18.31
N PRO A 153 8.50 3.64 17.60
CA PRO A 153 9.27 4.41 16.63
C PRO A 153 8.48 4.82 15.37
N LEU A 154 7.21 4.41 15.23
CA LEU A 154 6.34 4.69 14.09
C LEU A 154 5.50 5.97 14.25
N GLU A 155 5.31 6.49 15.47
CA GLU A 155 4.51 7.69 15.73
C GLU A 155 4.97 8.95 14.96
N PRO A 156 6.27 9.32 14.97
CA PRO A 156 6.72 10.48 14.19
C PRO A 156 6.53 10.27 12.69
N LEU A 157 6.57 9.01 12.22
CA LEU A 157 6.39 8.68 10.82
C LEU A 157 4.93 8.87 10.40
N ILE A 158 3.98 8.37 11.20
CA ILE A 158 2.53 8.51 10.95
C ILE A 158 2.10 9.97 11.04
N TYR A 159 2.56 10.71 12.06
CA TYR A 159 2.26 12.13 12.21
C TYR A 159 2.83 12.97 11.07
N ALA A 160 4.09 12.73 10.66
CA ALA A 160 4.67 13.37 9.49
C ALA A 160 3.89 13.04 8.21
N PHE A 161 3.44 11.79 8.07
CA PHE A 161 2.66 11.34 6.93
C PHE A 161 1.31 12.08 6.82
N ASN A 162 0.55 12.12 7.90
CA ASN A 162 -0.75 12.80 7.92
C ASN A 162 -0.61 14.32 7.76
N THR A 163 0.38 14.93 8.41
CA THR A 163 0.66 16.37 8.23
C THR A 163 1.06 16.67 6.78
N SER A 164 1.87 15.81 6.16
CA SER A 164 2.31 15.98 4.79
C SER A 164 1.16 15.92 3.78
N LYS A 165 0.10 15.12 4.02
CA LYS A 165 -1.09 15.06 3.16
C LYS A 165 -1.78 16.41 3.01
N VAL A 166 -1.74 17.26 4.04
CA VAL A 166 -2.36 18.61 4.03
C VAL A 166 -1.36 19.69 3.63
N LEU A 167 -0.12 19.61 4.11
CA LEU A 167 0.88 20.66 3.91
C LEU A 167 1.47 20.66 2.49
N LEU A 168 1.68 19.47 1.90
CA LEU A 168 2.22 19.34 0.54
C LEU A 168 1.34 19.97 -0.54
N PRO A 169 0.00 19.73 -0.62
CA PRO A 169 -0.82 20.35 -1.67
C PRO A 169 -0.85 21.87 -1.55
N ILE A 170 -0.88 22.42 -0.32
CA ILE A 170 -0.79 23.86 -0.09
C ILE A 170 0.54 24.40 -0.61
N THR A 171 1.65 23.74 -0.27
CA THR A 171 3.00 24.14 -0.70
C THR A 171 3.14 24.09 -2.23
N VAL A 172 2.64 23.03 -2.87
CA VAL A 172 2.64 22.88 -4.33
C VAL A 172 1.79 23.97 -5.00
N ALA A 173 0.60 24.26 -4.46
CA ALA A 173 -0.27 25.31 -5.00
C ALA A 173 0.40 26.70 -4.93
N ILE A 174 1.04 27.04 -3.80
CA ILE A 174 1.80 28.28 -3.66
C ILE A 174 2.94 28.34 -4.68
N LEU A 175 3.69 27.25 -4.85
CA LEU A 175 4.81 27.19 -5.80
C LEU A 175 4.33 27.37 -7.25
N LEU A 176 3.19 26.78 -7.62
CA LEU A 176 2.58 26.94 -8.94
C LEU A 176 2.13 28.38 -9.19
N VAL A 177 1.54 29.05 -8.19
CA VAL A 177 1.15 30.46 -8.27
C VAL A 177 2.39 31.34 -8.43
N LEU A 178 3.44 31.13 -7.63
CA LEU A 178 4.69 31.89 -7.73
C LEU A 178 5.36 31.70 -9.11
N LEU A 179 5.39 30.47 -9.62
CA LEU A 179 5.85 30.18 -10.98
C LEU A 179 5.00 30.92 -12.02
N PHE A 180 3.68 30.86 -11.91
CA PHE A 180 2.78 31.56 -12.83
C PHE A 180 3.07 33.07 -12.85
N LEU A 181 3.19 33.69 -11.68
CA LEU A 181 3.51 35.11 -11.53
C LEU A 181 4.87 35.47 -12.15
N PHE A 182 5.90 34.64 -11.94
CA PHE A 182 7.24 34.87 -12.49
C PHE A 182 7.28 34.81 -14.02
N PHE A 183 6.38 34.04 -14.63
CA PHE A 183 6.33 33.82 -16.09
C PHE A 183 5.24 34.60 -16.82
N LEU A 184 4.53 35.52 -16.14
CA LEU A 184 3.48 36.38 -16.71
C LEU A 184 3.90 37.11 -18.00
N HIS A 185 5.18 37.46 -18.13
CA HIS A 185 5.69 38.20 -19.28
C HIS A 185 5.82 37.36 -20.57
N GLN A 186 5.98 36.03 -20.48
CA GLN A 186 6.09 35.15 -21.64
C GLN A 186 5.44 33.78 -21.39
N PRO A 187 4.10 33.74 -21.22
CA PRO A 187 3.38 32.53 -20.83
C PRO A 187 3.54 31.42 -21.87
N LYS A 188 3.50 31.76 -23.17
CA LYS A 188 3.60 30.79 -24.28
C LYS A 188 4.91 29.99 -24.26
N LEU A 189 6.02 30.67 -24.03
CA LEU A 189 7.34 30.03 -24.00
C LEU A 189 7.52 29.18 -22.74
N TYR A 190 6.95 29.64 -21.62
CA TYR A 190 6.96 28.92 -20.35
C TYR A 190 6.17 27.63 -20.42
N PHE A 191 4.90 27.65 -20.84
CA PHE A 191 4.07 26.45 -20.87
C PHE A 191 4.57 25.40 -21.86
N ARG A 192 5.12 25.81 -23.00
CA ARG A 192 5.78 24.88 -23.93
C ARG A 192 7.01 24.22 -23.29
N HIS A 193 7.76 24.96 -22.48
CA HIS A 193 8.90 24.41 -21.76
C HIS A 193 8.45 23.49 -20.61
N LEU A 194 7.43 23.89 -19.87
CA LEU A 194 6.80 23.11 -18.81
C LEU A 194 6.26 21.77 -19.33
N GLY A 195 5.55 21.77 -20.46
CA GLY A 195 5.05 20.53 -21.08
C GLY A 195 6.17 19.56 -21.46
N LYS A 196 7.29 20.07 -22.02
CA LYS A 196 8.47 19.26 -22.31
C LYS A 196 9.15 18.73 -21.03
N MET A 197 9.21 19.54 -19.99
CA MET A 197 9.78 19.12 -18.70
C MET A 197 8.92 18.04 -18.05
N LEU A 198 7.60 18.22 -18.01
CA LEU A 198 6.65 17.23 -17.50
C LEU A 198 6.78 15.92 -18.27
N LEU A 199 6.84 15.95 -19.60
CA LEU A 199 7.05 14.73 -20.38
C LEU A 199 8.36 14.03 -20.02
N LYS A 200 9.47 14.76 -19.94
CA LYS A 200 10.79 14.18 -19.58
C LYS A 200 10.80 13.61 -18.17
N ALA A 201 10.24 14.35 -17.20
CA ALA A 201 10.11 13.90 -15.83
C ALA A 201 9.24 12.65 -15.76
N GLY A 202 8.11 12.63 -16.46
CA GLY A 202 7.22 11.48 -16.50
C GLY A 202 7.89 10.23 -17.07
N ILE A 203 8.59 10.35 -18.21
CA ILE A 203 9.40 9.25 -18.77
C ILE A 203 10.48 8.79 -17.78
N PHE A 204 11.19 9.72 -17.16
CA PHE A 204 12.23 9.41 -16.17
C PHE A 204 11.68 8.72 -14.91
N LEU A 205 10.41 8.89 -14.58
CA LEU A 205 9.76 8.18 -13.46
C LEU A 205 9.22 6.80 -13.88
N VAL A 206 8.68 6.67 -15.10
CA VAL A 206 8.17 5.39 -15.61
C VAL A 206 9.30 4.40 -15.90
N ILE A 207 10.47 4.84 -16.37
CA ILE A 207 11.57 3.92 -16.69
C ILE A 207 12.04 3.13 -15.46
N PRO A 208 12.40 3.77 -14.32
CA PRO A 208 12.73 3.05 -13.09
C PRO A 208 11.63 2.11 -12.62
N TYR A 209 10.35 2.50 -12.75
CA TYR A 209 9.23 1.60 -12.46
C TYR A 209 9.30 0.31 -13.29
N LEU A 210 9.45 0.44 -14.61
CA LEU A 210 9.53 -0.72 -15.52
C LEU A 210 10.76 -1.59 -15.23
N LEU A 211 11.90 -0.97 -14.90
CA LEU A 211 13.11 -1.69 -14.52
C LEU A 211 12.95 -2.44 -13.21
N ILE A 212 12.36 -1.80 -12.18
CA ILE A 212 12.09 -2.45 -10.89
C ILE A 212 11.11 -3.60 -11.11
N GLN A 213 9.99 -3.39 -11.80
CA GLN A 213 9.03 -4.45 -12.07
C GLN A 213 9.62 -5.61 -12.88
N GLY A 214 10.45 -5.31 -13.88
CA GLY A 214 11.21 -6.34 -14.61
C GLY A 214 12.14 -7.12 -13.70
N TYR A 215 12.83 -6.45 -12.77
CA TYR A 215 13.69 -7.10 -11.78
C TYR A 215 12.89 -8.00 -10.82
N VAL A 216 11.77 -7.51 -10.28
CA VAL A 216 10.88 -8.29 -9.39
C VAL A 216 10.36 -9.54 -10.09
N TYR A 217 9.93 -9.39 -11.34
CA TYR A 217 9.43 -10.49 -12.15
C TYR A 217 10.49 -11.57 -12.38
N MET A 218 11.75 -11.17 -12.60
CA MET A 218 12.87 -12.09 -12.81
C MET A 218 13.43 -12.68 -11.50
N ASN A 219 13.33 -11.95 -10.38
CA ASN A 219 13.86 -12.33 -9.09
C ASN A 219 12.79 -12.10 -8.00
N PRO A 220 11.74 -12.94 -7.96
CA PRO A 220 10.68 -12.79 -6.98
C PRO A 220 11.26 -12.94 -5.55
N PRO A 221 10.86 -12.08 -4.60
CA PRO A 221 11.33 -12.17 -3.23
C PRO A 221 10.82 -13.44 -2.56
N ASP A 222 11.67 -14.24 -1.93
CA ASP A 222 11.22 -15.46 -1.23
C ASP A 222 10.48 -15.10 0.08
N THR A 223 9.18 -15.40 0.12
CA THR A 223 8.30 -15.11 1.26
C THR A 223 7.95 -16.36 2.09
N THR A 224 8.61 -17.49 1.80
CA THR A 224 8.41 -18.80 2.45
C THR A 224 8.49 -18.71 3.96
N LEU A 225 9.49 -18.01 4.50
CA LEU A 225 9.67 -17.84 5.94
C LEU A 225 8.48 -17.14 6.61
N VAL A 226 7.89 -16.14 5.96
CA VAL A 226 6.75 -15.39 6.51
C VAL A 226 5.51 -16.28 6.53
N ILE A 227 5.25 -17.01 5.45
CA ILE A 227 4.11 -17.94 5.40
C ILE A 227 4.27 -19.05 6.44
N ASN A 228 5.48 -19.61 6.62
CA ASN A 228 5.73 -20.61 7.65
C ASN A 228 5.49 -20.06 9.06
N LEU A 229 5.91 -18.82 9.32
CA LEU A 229 5.68 -18.17 10.62
C LEU A 229 4.20 -17.96 10.89
N VAL A 230 3.44 -17.48 9.90
CA VAL A 230 1.98 -17.33 10.01
C VAL A 230 1.32 -18.69 10.23
N THR A 231 1.75 -19.71 9.49
CA THR A 231 1.26 -21.09 9.61
C THR A 231 1.52 -21.66 11.01
N ALA A 232 2.70 -21.39 11.59
CA ALA A 232 3.05 -21.77 12.95
C ALA A 232 2.17 -21.06 13.99
N GLY A 233 1.88 -19.77 13.78
CA GLY A 233 0.96 -19.00 14.63
C GLY A 233 -0.45 -19.57 14.64
N LEU A 234 -0.95 -20.04 13.47
CA LEU A 234 -2.25 -20.72 13.37
C LEU A 234 -2.30 -22.04 14.14
N SER A 235 -1.15 -22.70 14.33
CA SER A 235 -1.04 -23.91 15.14
C SER A 235 -0.87 -23.68 16.64
N GLY A 236 -0.79 -22.43 17.13
CA GLY A 236 -0.64 -22.13 18.56
C GLY A 236 -1.96 -21.96 19.34
N GLY A 237 -3.12 -22.07 18.68
CA GLY A 237 -4.44 -22.00 19.31
C GLY A 237 -4.91 -23.34 19.91
N PRO A 238 -6.13 -23.43 20.48
CA PRO A 238 -6.69 -24.67 21.07
C PRO A 238 -6.82 -25.86 20.10
N LEU A 239 -6.43 -25.69 18.84
CA LEU A 239 -6.26 -26.71 17.81
C LEU A 239 -4.90 -27.45 17.89
N ALA A 240 -3.95 -26.96 18.67
CA ALA A 240 -2.62 -27.55 18.85
C ALA A 240 -2.64 -28.81 19.72
N GLU A 241 -3.62 -28.92 20.62
CA GLU A 241 -3.65 -29.95 21.66
C GLU A 241 -4.22 -31.29 21.18
N ASP A 242 -4.99 -31.32 20.09
CA ASP A 242 -5.70 -32.53 19.62
C ASP A 242 -5.18 -33.12 18.29
N LEU A 243 -4.15 -32.53 17.66
CA LEU A 243 -3.50 -33.13 16.49
C LEU A 243 -2.35 -34.02 16.96
N PRO A 244 -2.31 -35.32 16.60
CA PRO A 244 -1.23 -36.21 17.01
C PRO A 244 0.12 -35.65 16.54
N GLU A 245 1.00 -35.35 17.49
CA GLU A 245 2.37 -34.93 17.22
C GLU A 245 3.06 -36.00 16.35
N PRO A 246 3.71 -35.63 15.24
CA PRO A 246 4.66 -36.52 14.59
C PRO A 246 5.77 -36.84 15.60
N THR A 247 6.01 -38.12 15.82
CA THR A 247 6.65 -38.73 17.01
C THR A 247 8.14 -38.38 17.22
N ASN A 248 8.67 -37.34 16.57
CA ASN A 248 10.11 -37.04 16.54
C ASN A 248 10.48 -35.57 16.78
N ALA A 249 9.68 -34.80 17.53
CA ALA A 249 10.02 -33.42 17.89
C ALA A 249 9.94 -33.19 19.42
N GLN A 250 10.74 -33.93 20.18
CA GLN A 250 10.95 -33.63 21.60
C GLN A 250 11.99 -32.51 21.72
N GLY A 251 11.51 -31.28 21.69
CA GLY A 251 12.31 -30.07 21.86
C GLY A 251 11.57 -29.05 22.72
N ASP A 252 11.92 -29.01 24.00
CA ASP A 252 11.89 -27.86 24.90
C ASP A 252 10.64 -26.93 24.83
N ARG A 253 9.60 -27.29 25.60
CA ARG A 253 8.50 -26.37 25.96
C ARG A 253 9.01 -25.34 26.98
N GLY A 254 9.82 -24.40 26.50
CA GLY A 254 10.12 -23.15 27.19
C GLY A 254 9.10 -22.09 26.79
N ASP A 255 8.29 -21.69 27.77
CA ASP A 255 7.62 -20.39 27.93
C ASP A 255 7.48 -19.53 26.65
N SER A 256 6.78 -20.06 25.64
CA SER A 256 6.47 -19.33 24.42
C SER A 256 5.16 -18.60 24.64
N THR A 257 5.23 -17.48 25.36
CA THR A 257 4.37 -16.35 25.00
C THR A 257 4.67 -16.06 23.53
N SER A 258 3.83 -16.61 22.65
CA SER A 258 3.90 -16.53 21.20
C SER A 258 3.55 -15.12 20.72
N GLY A 259 4.24 -14.13 21.27
CA GLY A 259 4.40 -12.84 20.66
C GLY A 259 5.16 -13.07 19.37
N LEU A 260 4.43 -13.12 18.25
CA LEU A 260 4.98 -12.96 16.93
C LEU A 260 5.95 -11.77 16.99
N ASP A 261 7.25 -12.02 16.98
CA ASP A 261 8.25 -10.95 17.11
C ASP A 261 8.19 -10.10 15.85
N ILE A 262 7.39 -9.03 15.90
CA ILE A 262 7.16 -8.08 14.82
C ILE A 262 8.51 -7.53 14.32
N GLY A 263 9.53 -7.48 15.19
CA GLY A 263 10.90 -7.09 14.84
C GLY A 263 11.58 -8.00 13.82
N LYS A 264 11.19 -9.28 13.74
CA LYS A 264 11.69 -10.24 12.73
C LYS A 264 10.91 -10.20 11.42
N LEU A 265 9.67 -9.73 11.45
CA LEU A 265 8.81 -9.57 10.27
C LEU A 265 9.06 -8.26 9.54
N LEU A 266 9.37 -7.19 10.27
CA LEU A 266 9.62 -5.86 9.71
C LEU A 266 10.64 -5.84 8.56
N PRO A 267 11.82 -6.51 8.66
CA PRO A 267 12.83 -6.51 7.60
C PRO A 267 12.38 -7.19 6.32
N ILE A 268 11.36 -8.04 6.35
CA ILE A 268 10.82 -8.74 5.18
C ILE A 268 9.61 -7.98 4.61
N LEU A 269 8.75 -7.46 5.49
CA LEU A 269 7.57 -6.69 5.11
C LEU A 269 7.92 -5.33 4.52
N ILE A 270 8.90 -4.62 5.09
CA ILE A 270 9.31 -3.28 4.61
C ILE A 270 9.73 -3.34 3.14
N PRO A 271 10.67 -4.20 2.71
CA PRO A 271 11.02 -4.32 1.30
C PRO A 271 9.82 -4.64 0.41
N LEU A 272 8.93 -5.58 0.80
CA LEU A 272 7.73 -5.91 0.01
C LEU A 272 6.79 -4.70 -0.16
N VAL A 273 6.51 -4.01 0.94
CA VAL A 273 5.67 -2.81 0.97
C VAL A 273 6.28 -1.72 0.08
N PHE A 274 7.58 -1.45 0.22
CA PHE A 274 8.29 -0.48 -0.62
C PHE A 274 8.32 -0.92 -2.09
N GLN A 275 8.56 -2.20 -2.39
CA GLN A 275 8.65 -2.77 -3.72
C GLN A 275 7.30 -2.72 -4.47
N ARG A 276 6.17 -2.66 -3.75
CA ARG A 276 4.85 -2.49 -4.35
C ARG A 276 4.45 -1.03 -4.47
N ILE A 277 4.56 -0.28 -3.38
CA ILE A 277 4.10 1.11 -3.30
C ILE A 277 4.95 2.04 -4.13
N TYR A 278 6.28 1.99 -3.95
CA TYR A 278 7.18 2.97 -4.56
C TYR A 278 7.11 2.89 -6.09
N PRO A 279 7.20 1.71 -6.73
CA PRO A 279 7.07 1.62 -8.17
C PRO A 279 5.67 2.03 -8.65
N LEU A 280 4.59 1.62 -7.97
CA LEU A 280 3.23 2.01 -8.37
C LEU A 280 3.03 3.53 -8.33
N ALA A 281 3.51 4.18 -7.27
CA ALA A 281 3.47 5.64 -7.15
C ALA A 281 4.28 6.32 -8.26
N LEU A 282 5.48 5.82 -8.57
CA LEU A 282 6.29 6.31 -9.69
C LEU A 282 5.57 6.17 -11.03
N PHE A 283 4.88 5.05 -11.26
CA PHE A 283 4.14 4.80 -12.50
C PHE A 283 2.95 5.75 -12.64
N ILE A 284 2.12 5.87 -11.61
CA ILE A 284 0.94 6.75 -11.62
C ILE A 284 1.39 8.20 -11.84
N LEU A 285 2.39 8.66 -11.09
CA LEU A 285 2.92 10.01 -11.23
C LEU A 285 3.53 10.24 -12.61
N GLY A 286 4.32 9.28 -13.08
CA GLY A 286 4.92 9.32 -14.40
C GLY A 286 3.86 9.43 -15.50
N GLY A 287 2.78 8.65 -15.39
CA GLY A 287 1.62 8.72 -16.27
C GLY A 287 0.94 10.08 -16.24
N ILE A 288 0.65 10.64 -15.06
CA ILE A 288 0.07 11.99 -14.91
C ILE A 288 0.93 13.05 -15.59
N PHE A 289 2.26 12.99 -15.41
CA PHE A 289 3.19 13.92 -16.01
C PHE A 289 3.29 13.79 -17.53
N ILE A 290 3.26 12.56 -18.05
CA ILE A 290 3.22 12.31 -19.50
C ILE A 290 1.92 12.88 -20.10
N VAL A 291 0.76 12.53 -19.53
CA VAL A 291 -0.55 12.99 -20.01
C VAL A 291 -0.68 14.50 -19.92
N GLY A 292 -0.29 15.09 -18.79
CA GLY A 292 -0.29 16.55 -18.60
C GLY A 292 0.66 17.26 -19.56
N GLY A 293 1.86 16.73 -19.75
CA GLY A 293 2.84 17.25 -20.70
C GLY A 293 2.35 17.21 -22.15
N ILE A 294 1.76 16.09 -22.58
CA ILE A 294 1.15 15.93 -23.91
C ILE A 294 -0.02 16.90 -24.08
N SER A 295 -0.92 16.98 -23.11
CA SER A 295 -2.11 17.84 -23.16
C SER A 295 -1.72 19.32 -23.31
N LEU A 296 -0.73 19.78 -22.54
CA LEU A 296 -0.17 21.13 -22.69
C LEU A 296 0.40 21.35 -24.09
N MET A 297 1.22 20.44 -24.60
CA MET A 297 1.81 20.59 -25.94
C MET A 297 0.75 20.63 -27.05
N ILE A 298 -0.32 19.83 -26.96
CA ILE A 298 -1.42 19.82 -27.92
C ILE A 298 -2.21 21.14 -27.88
N ALA A 299 -2.54 21.61 -26.67
CA ALA A 299 -3.27 22.88 -26.49
C ALA A 299 -2.53 24.05 -27.17
N PHE A 300 -1.20 24.14 -26.97
CA PHE A 300 -0.39 25.18 -27.60
C PHE A 300 -0.29 25.03 -29.12
N LYS A 301 -0.13 23.81 -29.63
CA LYS A 301 -0.09 23.58 -31.09
C LYS A 301 -1.39 24.05 -31.76
N LYS A 302 -2.54 23.85 -31.10
CA LYS A 302 -3.85 24.30 -31.58
C LYS A 302 -3.95 25.83 -31.57
N GLU A 303 -3.44 26.49 -30.55
CA GLU A 303 -3.43 27.96 -30.44
C GLU A 303 -2.50 28.60 -31.48
N GLU A 304 -1.30 28.04 -31.71
CA GLU A 304 -0.38 28.50 -32.77
C GLU A 304 -1.06 28.44 -34.14
N ALA A 305 -1.70 27.30 -34.46
CA ALA A 305 -2.42 27.12 -35.72
C ALA A 305 -3.61 28.08 -35.89
N ALA A 306 -4.33 28.39 -34.81
CA ALA A 306 -5.42 29.37 -34.83
C ALA A 306 -4.90 30.79 -35.11
N SER A 307 -3.78 31.18 -34.46
CA SER A 307 -3.17 32.49 -34.66
C SER A 307 -2.65 32.69 -36.09
N ILE A 308 -2.09 31.64 -36.70
CA ILE A 308 -1.62 31.67 -38.09
C ILE A 308 -2.80 31.83 -39.05
N LYS A 309 -3.89 31.08 -38.84
CA LYS A 309 -5.12 31.22 -39.64
C LYS A 309 -5.75 32.60 -39.52
N GLU A 310 -5.71 33.22 -38.35
CA GLU A 310 -6.25 34.57 -38.15
C GLU A 310 -5.41 35.62 -38.87
N LYS A 311 -4.08 35.50 -38.83
CA LYS A 311 -3.17 36.38 -39.58
C LYS A 311 -3.37 36.25 -41.10
N ALA A 312 -3.47 35.02 -41.60
CA ALA A 312 -3.71 34.76 -43.02
C ALA A 312 -5.10 35.19 -43.53
N LYS A 313 -6.08 35.47 -42.65
CA LYS A 313 -7.37 36.06 -43.03
C LYS A 313 -7.36 37.60 -43.06
N LYS A 314 -6.34 38.23 -42.46
CA LYS A 314 -6.19 39.68 -42.36
C LYS A 314 -5.29 40.25 -43.47
N GLU A 315 -4.55 39.40 -44.16
CA GLU A 315 -3.81 39.69 -45.40
C GLU A 315 -4.69 39.42 -46.62
#